data_AF-A0A517PK47-F1
#
_entry.id   AF-A0A517PK47-F1
#
_cell.length_a   1.000
_cell.length_b   1.000
_cell.length_c   1.000
_cell.angle_alpha   90.00
_cell.angle_beta   90.00
_cell.angle_gamma   90.00
#
_symmetry.space_group_name_H-M   'P 1'
#
loop_
_entity.id
_entity.type
_entity.pdbx_description
1 polymer ?
#
loop_
_entity_poly.entity_id
_entity_poly.type
_entity_poly.pdbx_seq_one_letter_code
_entity_poly.pdbx_strand_id
1 'polypeptide(L)'
;MIEDPDADEFKEYKQMKENGADAKTAYLKSVENGLPNLVPIRMLRKVYGLSLYEAKEIIMCHETGAKSLSEYQEKFILPALEQMVEIMEEEDRNQELGDD
;
A
#
# COMPACT_ATOMS: atom_id res chain seq x y z
N MET A 1 13.78 -15.16 30.25
CA MET A 1 12.84 -15.17 29.11
C MET A 1 12.71 -13.73 28.66
N ILE A 2 13.21 -13.40 27.48
CA ILE A 2 12.90 -12.12 26.85
C ILE A 2 11.57 -12.38 26.15
N GLU A 3 10.48 -11.84 26.70
CA GLU A 3 9.22 -11.80 25.97
C GLU A 3 9.47 -10.93 24.74
N ASP A 4 9.26 -11.51 23.55
CA ASP A 4 9.29 -10.76 22.31
C ASP A 4 8.04 -9.86 22.29
N PRO A 5 8.17 -8.53 22.41
CA PRO A 5 7.03 -7.63 22.41
C PRO A 5 6.27 -7.66 21.06
N ASP A 6 6.86 -8.21 20.00
CA ASP A 6 6.20 -8.46 18.71
C ASP A 6 5.41 -9.79 18.68
N ALA A 7 5.51 -10.64 19.72
CA ALA A 7 4.86 -11.95 19.74
C ALA A 7 3.34 -11.85 19.59
N ASP A 8 2.74 -10.81 20.18
CA ASP A 8 1.29 -10.61 20.25
C ASP A 8 0.70 -9.67 19.18
N GLU A 9 1.48 -8.77 18.55
CA GLU A 9 0.95 -7.72 17.65
C GLU A 9 0.06 -8.30 16.52
N PHE A 10 0.40 -9.49 16.00
CA PHE A 10 -0.31 -10.14 14.91
C PHE A 10 -0.80 -11.55 15.24
N LYS A 11 -1.05 -11.85 16.52
CA LYS A 11 -1.46 -13.19 16.98
C LYS A 11 -2.68 -13.73 16.23
N GLU A 12 -3.73 -12.91 16.08
CA GLU A 12 -4.95 -13.29 15.34
C GLU A 12 -4.62 -13.69 13.89
N TYR A 13 -3.80 -12.90 13.20
CA TYR A 13 -3.43 -13.15 11.81
C TYR A 13 -2.51 -14.37 11.65
N LYS A 14 -1.63 -14.64 12.63
CA LYS A 14 -0.86 -15.90 12.69
C LYS A 14 -1.80 -17.10 12.78
N GLN A 15 -2.81 -17.04 13.65
CA GLN A 15 -3.82 -18.09 13.77
C GLN A 15 -4.65 -18.26 12.49
N MET A 16 -5.00 -17.15 11.83
CA MET A 16 -5.69 -17.21 10.53
C MET A 16 -4.85 -17.95 9.48
N LYS A 17 -3.55 -17.65 9.39
CA LYS A 17 -2.63 -18.35 8.49
C LYS A 17 -2.54 -19.85 8.81
N GLU A 18 -2.41 -20.20 10.09
CA GLU A 18 -2.41 -21.60 10.54
C GLU A 18 -3.69 -22.35 10.19
N ASN A 19 -4.83 -21.65 10.19
CA ASN A 19 -6.12 -22.16 9.77
C ASN A 19 -6.32 -22.16 8.23
N GLY A 20 -5.30 -21.80 7.46
CA GLY A 20 -5.30 -21.84 5.99
C GLY A 20 -5.84 -20.58 5.30
N ALA A 21 -6.09 -19.48 6.02
CA ALA A 21 -6.48 -18.22 5.39
C ALA A 21 -5.33 -17.64 4.56
N ASP A 22 -5.62 -17.16 3.35
CA ASP A 22 -4.63 -16.50 2.50
C ASP A 22 -4.34 -15.06 2.95
N ALA A 23 -3.28 -14.49 2.39
CA ALA A 23 -2.81 -13.15 2.73
C ALA A 23 -3.87 -12.07 2.40
N LYS A 24 -4.64 -12.26 1.32
CA LYS A 24 -5.71 -11.34 0.92
C LYS A 24 -6.82 -11.31 1.97
N THR A 25 -7.23 -12.47 2.47
CA THR A 25 -8.25 -12.62 3.52
C THR A 25 -7.78 -11.96 4.81
N ALA A 26 -6.52 -12.15 5.20
CA ALA A 26 -5.95 -11.48 6.37
C ALA A 26 -5.91 -9.95 6.19
N TYR A 27 -5.60 -9.45 5.00
CA TYR A 27 -5.67 -8.02 4.71
C TYR A 27 -7.09 -7.47 4.86
N LEU A 28 -8.10 -8.10 4.26
CA LEU A 28 -9.50 -7.69 4.41
C LEU A 28 -9.91 -7.62 5.88
N LYS A 29 -9.54 -8.64 6.66
CA LYS A 29 -9.80 -8.66 8.10
C LYS A 29 -9.10 -7.54 8.85
N SER A 30 -7.90 -7.13 8.43
CA SER A 30 -7.19 -6.00 9.01
C SER A 30 -7.84 -4.65 8.74
N VAL A 31 -8.47 -4.50 7.57
CA VAL A 31 -9.25 -3.30 7.22
C VAL A 31 -10.53 -3.26 8.06
N GLU A 32 -11.24 -4.38 8.20
CA GLU A 32 -12.42 -4.49 9.07
C GLU A 32 -12.09 -4.17 10.53
N ASN A 33 -10.93 -4.60 11.01
CA ASN A 33 -10.45 -4.31 12.37
C ASN A 33 -9.94 -2.87 12.54
N GLY A 34 -9.94 -2.05 11.47
CA GLY A 34 -9.55 -0.64 11.52
C GLY A 34 -8.06 -0.42 11.77
N LEU A 35 -7.19 -1.35 11.34
CA LEU A 35 -5.76 -1.17 11.53
C LEU A 35 -5.22 0.03 10.73
N PRO A 36 -4.29 0.84 11.29
CA PRO A 36 -3.71 1.97 10.58
C PRO A 36 -2.97 1.55 9.31
N ASN A 37 -3.01 2.35 8.24
CA ASN A 37 -2.57 2.01 6.88
C ASN A 37 -1.20 1.29 6.73
N LEU A 38 -0.23 1.54 7.61
CA LEU A 38 1.09 0.87 7.57
C LEU A 38 1.12 -0.49 8.29
N VAL A 39 0.19 -0.72 9.21
CA VAL A 39 0.11 -1.94 10.01
C VAL A 39 -0.27 -3.17 9.16
N PRO A 40 -1.24 -3.10 8.23
CA PRO A 40 -1.50 -4.20 7.30
C PRO A 40 -0.28 -4.62 6.46
N ILE A 41 0.51 -3.65 5.97
CA ILE A 41 1.75 -3.97 5.23
C ILE A 41 2.73 -4.74 6.12
N ARG A 42 2.95 -4.27 7.36
CA ARG A 42 3.83 -4.95 8.32
C ARG A 42 3.31 -6.36 8.64
N MET A 43 2.00 -6.49 8.86
CA MET A 43 1.34 -7.77 9.14
C MET A 43 1.56 -8.77 8.00
N LEU A 44 1.26 -8.38 6.76
CA LEU A 44 1.41 -9.24 5.58
C LEU A 44 2.86 -9.72 5.42
N ARG A 45 3.83 -8.82 5.61
CA ARG A 45 5.25 -9.17 5.50
C ARG A 45 5.71 -10.10 6.63
N LYS A 46 5.36 -9.80 7.89
CA LYS A 46 5.79 -10.59 9.05
C LYS A 46 5.09 -11.96 9.13
N VAL A 47 3.78 -12.01 8.88
CA VAL A 47 2.97 -13.23 9.04
C VAL A 47 3.03 -14.11 7.80
N TYR A 48 2.87 -13.53 6.61
CA TYR A 48 2.80 -14.27 5.36
C TYR A 48 4.14 -14.36 4.61
N GLY A 49 5.18 -13.67 5.08
CA GLY A 49 6.50 -13.71 4.48
C GLY A 49 6.58 -12.97 3.14
N LEU A 50 5.61 -12.11 2.85
CA LEU A 50 5.55 -11.36 1.60
C LEU A 50 6.66 -10.30 1.53
N SER A 51 7.14 -10.05 0.32
CA SER A 51 7.92 -8.87 0.00
C SER A 51 7.07 -7.60 0.16
N LEU A 52 7.73 -6.44 0.19
CA LEU A 52 7.01 -5.16 0.18
C LEU A 52 6.17 -4.99 -1.09
N TYR A 53 6.67 -5.47 -2.23
CA TYR A 53 5.98 -5.43 -3.51
C TYR A 53 4.68 -6.24 -3.46
N GLU A 54 4.75 -7.52 -3.07
CA GLU A 54 3.57 -8.40 -2.99
C GLU A 54 2.54 -7.88 -1.97
N ALA A 55 2.98 -7.37 -0.82
CA ALA A 55 2.09 -6.76 0.15
C ALA A 55 1.40 -5.52 -0.42
N LYS A 56 2.13 -4.65 -1.13
CA LYS A 56 1.55 -3.48 -1.79
C LYS A 56 0.58 -3.87 -2.89
N GLU A 57 0.87 -4.93 -3.65
CA GLU A 57 -0.01 -5.42 -4.70
C GLU A 57 -1.36 -5.85 -4.15
N ILE A 58 -1.38 -6.64 -3.07
CA ILE A 58 -2.65 -7.03 -2.41
C ILE A 58 -3.47 -5.80 -1.99
N ILE A 59 -2.81 -4.81 -1.38
CA ILE A 59 -3.47 -3.63 -0.84
C ILE A 59 -4.01 -2.74 -1.95
N MET A 60 -3.18 -2.36 -2.92
CA MET A 60 -3.58 -1.45 -4.00
C MET A 60 -4.64 -2.09 -4.90
N CYS A 61 -4.50 -3.36 -5.25
CA CYS A 61 -5.51 -4.06 -6.05
C CYS A 61 -6.88 -4.10 -5.36
N HIS A 62 -6.90 -4.17 -4.02
CA HIS A 62 -8.15 -4.09 -3.27
C HIS A 62 -8.70 -2.66 -3.18
N GLU A 63 -7.87 -1.68 -2.83
CA GLU A 63 -8.30 -0.29 -2.61
C GLU A 63 -8.76 0.41 -3.89
N THR A 64 -8.14 0.08 -5.03
CA THR A 64 -8.38 0.80 -6.29
C THR A 64 -9.10 -0.03 -7.35
N GLY A 65 -9.28 -1.33 -7.11
CA GLY A 65 -9.83 -2.26 -8.10
C GLY A 65 -8.90 -2.57 -9.28
N ALA A 66 -7.63 -2.15 -9.22
CA ALA A 66 -6.61 -2.56 -10.20
C ALA A 66 -6.33 -4.08 -10.09
N LYS A 67 -5.85 -4.71 -11.16
CA LYS A 67 -5.50 -6.14 -11.14
C LYS A 67 -4.04 -6.40 -10.75
N SER A 68 -3.19 -5.39 -10.88
CA SER A 68 -1.77 -5.44 -10.49
C SER A 68 -1.25 -4.06 -10.10
N LEU A 69 -0.04 -4.02 -9.53
CA LEU A 69 0.65 -2.75 -9.28
C LEU A 69 0.98 -2.00 -10.56
N SER A 70 1.33 -2.69 -11.64
CA SER A 70 1.59 -2.06 -12.94
C SER A 70 0.35 -1.38 -13.48
N GLU A 71 -0.82 -2.06 -13.44
CA GLU A 71 -2.07 -1.45 -13.86
C GLU A 71 -2.44 -0.25 -12.97
N TYR A 72 -2.21 -0.34 -11.66
CA TYR A 72 -2.42 0.79 -10.76
C TYR A 72 -1.51 1.98 -11.13
N GLN A 73 -0.24 1.73 -11.40
CA GLN A 73 0.73 2.76 -11.77
C GLN A 73 0.34 3.44 -13.09
N GLU A 74 0.00 2.65 -14.11
CA GLU A 74 -0.40 3.16 -15.43
C GLU A 74 -1.71 3.96 -15.39
N LYS A 75 -2.70 3.51 -14.61
CA LYS A 75 -4.03 4.13 -14.60
C LYS A 75 -4.15 5.33 -13.69
N PHE A 76 -3.42 5.36 -12.58
CA PHE A 76 -3.64 6.34 -11.51
C PHE A 76 -2.42 7.18 -11.19
N ILE A 77 -1.22 6.59 -11.18
CA ILE A 77 0.00 7.30 -10.75
C ILE A 77 0.60 8.11 -11.89
N LEU A 78 0.85 7.48 -13.05
CA LEU A 78 1.48 8.17 -14.19
C LEU A 78 0.67 9.38 -14.66
N PRO A 79 -0.66 9.31 -14.85
CA PRO A 79 -1.42 10.48 -15.28
C PRO A 79 -1.38 11.64 -14.26
N ALA A 80 -1.39 11.33 -12.97
CA ALA A 80 -1.28 12.35 -11.92
C ALA A 80 0.10 13.02 -11.91
N LEU A 81 1.16 12.25 -12.17
CA LEU A 81 2.51 12.79 -12.29
C LEU A 81 2.68 13.64 -13.56
N GLU A 82 2.14 13.21 -14.70
CA GLU A 82 2.16 13.96 -15.95
C GLU A 82 1.47 15.32 -15.78
N GLN A 83 0.27 15.34 -15.18
CA GLN A 83 -0.43 16.58 -14.88
C GLN A 83 0.37 17.50 -13.95
N MET A 84 1.02 16.93 -12.92
CA MET A 84 1.84 17.72 -12.00
C MET A 84 3.04 18.35 -12.72
N VAL A 85 3.68 17.63 -13.65
CA VAL A 85 4.79 18.15 -14.47
C VAL A 85 4.31 19.29 -15.36
N GLU A 86 3.18 19.12 -16.07
CA GLU A 86 2.62 20.18 -16.92
C GLU A 86 2.34 21.46 -16.14
N ILE A 87 1.77 21.36 -14.93
CA ILE A 87 1.51 22.52 -14.06
C ILE A 87 2.81 23.23 -13.68
N MET A 88 3.84 22.49 -13.26
CA MET A 88 5.13 23.08 -12.90
C MET A 88 5.78 23.80 -14.09
N GLU A 89 5.74 23.20 -15.28
CA GLU A 89 6.28 23.85 -16.48
C GLU A 89 5.49 25.09 -16.90
N GLU A 90 4.17 25.13 -16.69
CA GLU A 90 3.36 26.33 -16.92
C GLU A 90 3.68 27.44 -15.91
N GLU A 91 3.88 27.10 -14.64
CA GLU A 91 4.28 28.05 -13.60
C GLU A 91 5.64 28.68 -13.92
N ASP A 92 6.61 27.88 -14.35
CA ASP A 92 7.94 28.37 -14.77
C ASP A 92 7.83 29.32 -15.96
N ARG A 93 7.07 28.96 -17.01
CA ARG A 93 6.85 29.84 -18.18
C ARG A 93 6.17 31.15 -17.82
N ASN A 94 5.20 31.13 -16.91
CA ASN A 94 4.47 32.33 -16.51
C ASN A 94 5.32 33.25 -15.62
N GLN A 95 6.26 32.72 -14.84
CA GLN A 95 7.22 33.52 -14.09
C GLN A 95 8.22 34.22 -15.02
N GLU A 96 8.74 33.52 -16.04
CA GLU A 96 9.66 34.12 -17.03
C GLU A 96 9.03 35.26 -17.84
N LEU A 97 7.71 35.26 -18.03
CA LEU A 97 6.97 36.28 -18.80
C LEU A 97 6.44 37.45 -17.94
N GLY A 98 6.53 37.36 -16.60
CA GLY A 98 5.99 38.34 -15.66
C GLY A 98 6.99 39.37 -15.14
N ASP A 99 8.27 39.25 -15.51
CA ASP A 99 9.39 40.07 -15.03
C ASP A 99 9.80 41.24 -15.98
N ASP A 100 8.97 41.57 -17.00
CA ASP A 100 9.15 42.71 -17.93
C ASP A 100 8.24 43.93 -17.61
#